data_AF-A0A5D2LAC7-F1
#
_entry.id   AF-A0A5D2LAC7-F1
#
_cell.length_a   1.000
_cell.length_b   1.000
_cell.length_c   1.000
_cell.angle_alpha   90.00
_cell.angle_beta   90.00
_cell.angle_gamma   90.00
#
_symmetry.space_group_name_H-M   'P 1'
#
loop_
_entity.id
_entity.type
_entity.pdbx_description
1 polymer ?
#
loop_
_entity_poly.entity_id
_entity_poly.type
_entity_poly.pdbx_seq_one_letter_code
_entity_poly.pdbx_strand_id
1 'polypeptide(L)'
;MHDHGYYKEYLYHPPPHPKKKKRKPRFSRKTMAFITKALFNNILCRFIHQDFHEAVSSMTIIDAFLFLMVHSVDRLGIWHRLPVVLGLIYLAVRRHLHQQYNLINVGETPSGVRFSPGDYPYRTADGSYNDPFNEGAGSQGSFFGRNIMPVHQTDKLMKPDPMVVATKLLTRTQYKDTDKQFNMIAASWIQFMIHDWIDHMENTNQQVELIAPKEVANKCPLSSFKSHEGVSNWFL
;
A
#
# COMPACT_ATOMS: atom_id res chain seq x y z
N MET A 1 -82.66 62.03 11.47
CA MET A 1 -83.69 60.98 11.47
C MET A 1 -82.97 59.68 11.11
N HIS A 2 -83.08 58.69 11.98
CA HIS A 2 -82.19 57.53 12.17
C HIS A 2 -81.89 56.70 10.92
N ASP A 3 -80.64 56.21 10.82
CA ASP A 3 -80.39 54.89 10.24
C ASP A 3 -79.28 54.16 11.00
N HIS A 4 -79.60 52.97 11.51
CA HIS A 4 -78.74 52.10 12.33
C HIS A 4 -78.15 51.00 11.44
N GLY A 5 -76.86 51.09 11.13
CA GLY A 5 -76.10 50.06 10.42
C GLY A 5 -75.26 49.21 11.38
N TYR A 6 -75.63 47.94 11.51
CA TYR A 6 -75.07 46.93 12.40
C TYR A 6 -73.66 46.47 11.98
N TYR A 7 -72.70 46.43 12.92
CA TYR A 7 -71.44 45.70 12.76
C TYR A 7 -71.66 44.21 13.05
N LYS A 8 -71.41 43.33 12.06
CA LYS A 8 -71.34 41.87 12.24
C LYS A 8 -69.92 41.45 12.61
N GLU A 9 -69.75 40.88 13.79
CA GLU A 9 -68.55 40.12 14.18
C GLU A 9 -68.46 38.84 13.34
N TYR A 10 -67.36 38.65 12.62
CA TYR A 10 -67.04 37.38 11.97
C TYR A 10 -66.21 36.51 12.92
N LEU A 11 -66.84 35.44 13.44
CA LEU A 11 -66.20 34.36 14.17
C LEU A 11 -65.21 33.61 13.27
N TYR A 12 -63.93 33.64 13.63
CA TYR A 12 -62.85 32.92 12.95
C TYR A 12 -62.88 31.43 13.34
N HIS A 13 -63.32 30.56 12.45
CA HIS A 13 -63.19 29.10 12.64
C HIS A 13 -61.84 28.62 12.08
N PRO A 14 -60.95 28.02 12.90
CA PRO A 14 -59.69 27.47 12.39
C PRO A 14 -59.96 26.21 11.55
N PRO A 15 -59.19 25.98 10.47
CA PRO A 15 -59.36 24.82 9.61
C PRO A 15 -58.95 23.51 10.33
N PRO A 16 -59.52 22.36 9.94
CA PRO A 16 -59.20 21.09 10.59
C PRO A 16 -57.73 20.69 10.36
N HIS A 17 -57.07 20.29 11.44
CA HIS A 17 -55.67 19.83 11.41
C HIS A 17 -55.48 18.64 10.44
N PRO A 18 -54.44 18.67 9.59
CA PRO A 18 -54.14 17.54 8.71
C PRO A 18 -53.66 16.34 9.54
N LYS A 19 -54.30 15.17 9.35
CA LYS A 19 -53.86 13.89 9.94
C LYS A 19 -52.42 13.60 9.49
N LYS A 20 -51.48 13.57 10.44
CA LYS A 20 -50.06 13.21 10.21
C LYS A 20 -49.99 11.77 9.67
N LYS A 21 -49.78 11.59 8.37
CA LYS A 21 -49.35 10.30 7.79
C LYS A 21 -47.97 9.97 8.37
N LYS A 22 -47.85 8.88 9.14
CA LYS A 22 -46.57 8.35 9.61
C LYS A 22 -45.68 8.06 8.38
N ARG A 23 -44.64 8.88 8.17
CA ARG A 23 -43.61 8.61 7.15
C ARG A 23 -42.90 7.32 7.55
N LYS A 24 -42.92 6.31 6.68
CA LYS A 24 -42.07 5.12 6.83
C LYS A 24 -40.60 5.58 6.89
N PRO A 25 -39.75 5.00 7.78
CA PRO A 25 -38.35 5.39 7.86
C PRO A 25 -37.68 5.14 6.51
N ARG A 26 -37.30 6.21 5.82
CA ARG A 26 -36.59 6.13 4.55
C ARG A 26 -35.11 6.00 4.88
N PHE A 27 -34.63 4.77 5.00
CA PHE A 27 -33.20 4.50 5.12
C PHE A 27 -32.49 5.13 3.91
N SER A 28 -31.51 5.99 4.17
CA SER A 28 -30.69 6.59 3.13
C SER A 28 -29.95 5.47 2.39
N ARG A 29 -29.80 5.59 1.05
CA ARG A 29 -29.01 4.63 0.25
C ARG A 29 -27.61 4.41 0.83
N LYS A 30 -27.01 5.45 1.43
CA LYS A 30 -25.71 5.37 2.13
C LYS A 30 -25.78 4.48 3.38
N THR A 31 -26.84 4.59 4.18
CA THR A 31 -27.04 3.75 5.37
C THR A 31 -27.28 2.29 5.00
N MET A 32 -28.02 2.04 3.91
CA MET A 32 -28.27 0.67 3.45
C MET A 32 -27.01 0.02 2.86
N ALA A 33 -26.19 0.78 2.12
CA ALA A 33 -24.87 0.36 1.64
C ALA A 33 -23.89 0.06 2.80
N PHE A 34 -23.95 0.86 3.87
CA PHE A 34 -23.12 0.64 5.06
C PHE A 34 -23.51 -0.65 5.80
N ILE A 35 -24.80 -0.88 6.03
CA ILE A 35 -25.31 -2.10 6.71
C ILE A 35 -25.00 -3.35 5.88
N THR A 36 -25.18 -3.29 4.56
CA THR A 36 -24.85 -4.41 3.66
C THR A 36 -23.35 -4.69 3.64
N LYS A 37 -22.49 -3.67 3.60
CA LYS A 37 -21.03 -3.83 3.73
C LYS A 37 -20.65 -4.47 5.08
N ALA A 38 -21.22 -4.01 6.19
CA ALA A 38 -20.92 -4.53 7.52
C ALA A 38 -21.34 -6.00 7.70
N LEU A 39 -22.53 -6.38 7.22
CA LEU A 39 -23.00 -7.76 7.26
C LEU A 39 -22.17 -8.69 6.36
N PHE A 40 -21.83 -8.23 5.15
CA PHE A 40 -21.01 -8.97 4.20
C PHE A 40 -19.61 -9.22 4.76
N ASN A 41 -18.96 -8.19 5.30
CA ASN A 41 -17.64 -8.30 5.91
C ASN A 41 -17.64 -9.25 7.12
N ASN A 42 -18.67 -9.21 7.98
CA ASN A 42 -18.78 -10.12 9.12
C ASN A 42 -18.89 -11.61 8.73
N ILE A 43 -19.51 -11.91 7.58
CA ILE A 43 -19.61 -13.28 7.06
C ILE A 43 -18.28 -13.70 6.42
N LEU A 44 -17.68 -12.81 5.63
CA LEU A 44 -16.39 -13.01 4.97
C LEU A 44 -15.23 -13.24 5.95
N CYS A 45 -15.18 -12.48 7.05
CA CYS A 45 -14.13 -12.61 8.06
C CYS A 45 -14.04 -14.02 8.68
N ARG A 46 -15.10 -14.85 8.60
CA ARG A 46 -15.05 -16.24 9.06
C ARG A 46 -14.17 -17.14 8.20
N PHE A 47 -14.02 -16.80 6.92
CA PHE A 47 -13.24 -17.59 5.94
C PHE A 47 -11.85 -17.01 5.70
N ILE A 48 -11.57 -15.83 6.25
CA ILE A 48 -10.34 -15.07 6.05
C ILE A 48 -9.47 -15.17 7.30
N HIS A 49 -8.16 -15.35 7.12
CA HIS A 49 -7.19 -15.34 8.22
C HIS A 49 -7.26 -14.03 9.02
N GLN A 50 -7.13 -14.12 10.35
CA GLN A 50 -7.32 -13.00 11.28
C GLN A 50 -6.47 -11.78 10.91
N ASP A 51 -5.22 -11.99 10.52
CA ASP A 51 -4.27 -10.93 10.16
C ASP A 51 -4.72 -10.07 8.96
N PHE A 52 -5.65 -10.55 8.13
CA PHE A 52 -6.17 -9.81 6.99
C PHE A 52 -7.47 -9.07 7.28
N HIS A 53 -8.05 -9.19 8.48
CA HIS A 53 -9.34 -8.56 8.80
C HIS A 53 -9.26 -7.03 8.69
N GLU A 54 -8.17 -6.43 9.15
CA GLU A 54 -7.95 -4.99 9.03
C GLU A 54 -7.87 -4.56 7.56
N ALA A 55 -7.04 -5.23 6.77
CA ALA A 55 -6.89 -4.95 5.34
C ALA A 55 -8.22 -5.10 4.58
N VAL A 56 -8.99 -6.17 4.84
CA VAL A 56 -10.26 -6.42 4.15
C VAL A 56 -11.34 -5.42 4.58
N SER A 57 -11.26 -4.87 5.78
CA SER A 57 -12.24 -3.88 6.26
C SER A 57 -12.20 -2.57 5.46
N SER A 58 -11.01 -2.18 4.97
CA SER A 58 -10.81 -0.97 4.17
C SER A 58 -11.19 -1.17 2.69
N MET A 59 -11.29 -2.42 2.23
CA MET A 59 -11.59 -2.75 0.83
C MET A 59 -13.02 -2.39 0.40
N THR A 60 -13.21 -2.24 -0.91
CA THR A 60 -14.54 -2.21 -1.52
C THR A 60 -15.21 -3.60 -1.43
N ILE A 61 -16.53 -3.69 -1.62
CA ILE A 61 -17.25 -4.98 -1.61
C ILE A 61 -16.71 -5.92 -2.70
N ILE A 62 -16.41 -5.36 -3.88
CA ILE A 62 -15.86 -6.10 -5.00
C ILE A 62 -14.47 -6.60 -4.65
N ASP A 63 -13.58 -5.73 -4.16
CA ASP A 63 -12.21 -6.14 -3.82
C ASP A 63 -12.17 -7.12 -2.66
N ALA A 64 -13.05 -7.00 -1.67
CA ALA A 64 -13.18 -7.98 -0.59
C ALA A 64 -13.60 -9.36 -1.12
N PHE A 65 -14.48 -9.42 -2.12
CA PHE A 65 -14.83 -10.67 -2.80
C PHE A 65 -13.67 -11.22 -3.64
N LEU A 66 -12.98 -10.36 -4.40
CA LEU A 66 -11.77 -10.73 -5.14
C LEU A 66 -10.69 -11.28 -4.21
N PHE A 67 -10.49 -10.63 -3.06
CA PHE A 67 -9.57 -11.06 -2.01
C PHE A 67 -9.96 -12.42 -1.47
N LEU A 68 -11.26 -12.67 -1.19
CA LEU A 68 -11.71 -13.99 -0.76
C LEU A 68 -11.37 -15.07 -1.79
N MET A 69 -11.58 -14.82 -3.09
CA MET A 69 -11.22 -15.78 -4.13
C MET A 69 -9.71 -16.08 -4.14
N VAL A 70 -8.87 -15.05 -4.13
CA VAL A 70 -7.40 -15.21 -4.08
C VAL A 70 -6.99 -15.96 -2.80
N HIS A 71 -7.48 -15.54 -1.64
CA HIS A 71 -7.18 -16.15 -0.35
C HIS A 71 -7.61 -17.61 -0.27
N SER A 72 -8.73 -17.98 -0.89
CA SER A 72 -9.20 -19.37 -0.96
C SER A 72 -8.24 -20.24 -1.77
N VAL A 73 -7.73 -19.73 -2.89
CA VAL A 73 -6.73 -20.43 -3.71
C VAL A 73 -5.38 -20.50 -2.97
N ASP A 74 -5.00 -19.46 -2.24
CA ASP A 74 -3.78 -19.42 -1.43
C ASP A 74 -3.80 -20.45 -0.30
N ARG A 75 -4.94 -20.57 0.41
CA ARG A 75 -5.12 -21.55 1.48
C ARG A 75 -4.94 -22.98 0.99
N LEU A 76 -5.26 -23.24 -0.27
CA LEU A 76 -5.03 -24.54 -0.90
C LEU A 76 -3.58 -24.69 -1.41
N GLY A 77 -2.83 -23.60 -1.59
CA GLY A 77 -1.45 -23.62 -2.07
C GLY A 77 -1.31 -24.08 -3.54
N ILE A 78 -2.36 -23.94 -4.34
CA ILE A 78 -2.43 -24.55 -5.69
C ILE A 78 -2.29 -23.55 -6.85
N TRP A 79 -2.15 -22.25 -6.59
CA TRP A 79 -2.25 -21.22 -7.65
C TRP A 79 -1.31 -21.46 -8.84
N HIS A 80 -0.06 -21.87 -8.55
CA HIS A 80 0.97 -22.12 -9.57
C HIS A 80 0.83 -23.49 -10.26
N ARG A 81 -0.14 -24.31 -9.84
CA ARG A 81 -0.49 -25.60 -10.44
C ARG A 81 -1.80 -25.55 -11.23
N LEU A 82 -2.49 -24.41 -11.25
CA LEU A 82 -3.69 -24.22 -12.05
C LEU A 82 -3.37 -24.26 -13.55
N PRO A 83 -4.33 -24.65 -14.40
CA PRO A 83 -4.24 -24.43 -15.84
C PRO A 83 -3.90 -22.95 -16.14
N VAL A 84 -3.08 -22.72 -17.18
CA VAL A 84 -2.47 -21.41 -17.46
C VAL A 84 -3.49 -20.26 -17.43
N VAL A 85 -4.65 -20.41 -18.07
CA VAL A 85 -5.69 -19.37 -18.09
C VAL A 85 -6.19 -19.02 -16.70
N LEU A 86 -6.42 -20.02 -15.84
CA LEU A 86 -6.86 -19.80 -14.46
C LEU A 86 -5.75 -19.19 -13.60
N GLY A 87 -4.50 -19.60 -13.82
CA GLY A 87 -3.33 -18.99 -13.18
C GLY A 87 -3.17 -17.52 -13.55
N LEU A 88 -3.38 -17.17 -14.82
CA LEU A 88 -3.34 -15.77 -15.29
C LEU A 88 -4.47 -14.93 -14.70
N ILE A 89 -5.68 -15.47 -14.59
CA ILE A 89 -6.80 -14.79 -13.92
C ILE A 89 -6.45 -14.53 -12.46
N TYR A 90 -5.93 -15.54 -11.76
CA TYR A 90 -5.49 -15.40 -10.37
C TYR A 90 -4.42 -14.31 -10.21
N LEU A 91 -3.39 -14.30 -11.08
CA LEU A 91 -2.33 -13.28 -11.06
C LEU A 91 -2.86 -11.89 -11.37
N ALA A 92 -3.79 -11.75 -12.33
CA ALA A 92 -4.40 -10.47 -12.67
C ALA A 92 -5.20 -9.90 -11.48
N VAL A 93 -5.99 -10.73 -10.80
CA VAL A 93 -6.76 -10.33 -9.62
C VAL A 93 -5.82 -9.96 -8.46
N ARG A 94 -4.80 -10.79 -8.17
CA ARG A 94 -3.81 -10.49 -7.13
C ARG A 94 -3.07 -9.18 -7.43
N ARG A 95 -2.67 -8.95 -8.69
CA ARG A 95 -2.01 -7.71 -9.11
C ARG A 95 -2.91 -6.48 -8.94
N HIS A 96 -4.18 -6.58 -9.31
CA HIS A 96 -5.16 -5.50 -9.10
C HIS A 96 -5.27 -5.14 -7.61
N LEU A 97 -5.39 -6.13 -6.72
CA LEU A 97 -5.42 -5.88 -5.28
C LEU A 97 -4.14 -5.19 -4.79
N HIS A 98 -2.96 -5.62 -5.24
CA HIS A 98 -1.71 -4.93 -4.88
C HIS A 98 -1.62 -3.50 -5.44
N GLN A 99 -2.12 -3.24 -6.65
CA GLN A 99 -2.15 -1.88 -7.20
C GLN A 99 -3.06 -0.94 -6.40
N GLN A 100 -4.19 -1.45 -5.89
CA GLN A 100 -5.13 -0.64 -5.11
C GLN A 100 -4.70 -0.43 -3.67
N TYR A 101 -4.06 -1.42 -3.04
CA TYR A 101 -3.84 -1.43 -1.59
C TYR A 101 -2.36 -1.46 -1.17
N ASN A 102 -1.42 -1.56 -2.11
CA ASN A 102 0.03 -1.64 -1.85
C ASN A 102 0.84 -0.65 -2.69
N LEU A 103 0.29 0.50 -3.08
CA LEU A 103 1.04 1.61 -3.67
C LEU A 103 0.89 2.83 -2.75
N ILE A 104 1.89 3.06 -1.92
CA ILE A 104 1.90 4.10 -0.88
C ILE A 104 2.90 5.18 -1.32
N ASN A 105 2.39 6.39 -1.55
CA ASN A 105 3.20 7.55 -1.87
C ASN A 105 4.01 8.00 -0.64
N VAL A 106 5.24 8.46 -0.86
CA VAL A 106 6.14 9.01 0.17
C VAL A 106 6.56 10.41 -0.27
N GLY A 107 6.60 11.34 0.67
CA GLY A 107 6.84 12.76 0.40
C GLY A 107 5.61 13.48 -0.17
N GLU A 108 5.78 14.78 -0.42
CA GLU A 108 4.76 15.58 -1.09
C GLU A 108 4.67 15.15 -2.55
N THR A 109 3.46 14.88 -3.05
CA THR A 109 3.26 14.73 -4.49
C THR A 109 3.56 16.10 -5.12
N PRO A 110 4.65 16.25 -5.89
CA PRO A 110 4.99 17.53 -6.47
C PRO A 110 3.86 17.93 -7.42
N SER A 111 3.12 18.98 -7.06
CA SER A 111 2.26 19.68 -8.02
C SER A 111 3.16 20.52 -8.91
N GLY A 112 3.88 19.84 -9.81
CA GLY A 112 4.79 20.49 -10.76
C GLY A 112 4.04 21.50 -11.63
N VAL A 113 4.77 22.46 -12.20
CA VAL A 113 4.22 23.30 -13.25
C VAL A 113 3.84 22.38 -14.41
N ARG A 114 2.60 22.49 -14.91
CA ARG A 114 2.19 21.68 -16.06
C ARG A 114 3.14 21.93 -17.23
N PHE A 115 3.72 20.87 -17.75
CA PHE A 115 4.54 20.91 -18.96
C PHE A 115 3.82 20.18 -20.10
N SER A 116 4.20 20.48 -21.34
CA SER A 116 3.70 19.74 -22.50
C SER A 116 4.59 18.54 -22.74
N PRO A 117 4.05 17.30 -22.78
CA PRO A 117 4.86 16.12 -23.11
C PRO A 117 5.55 16.20 -24.47
N GLY A 118 5.03 17.03 -25.38
CA GLY A 118 5.64 17.27 -26.69
C GLY A 118 7.00 17.99 -26.63
N ASP A 119 7.29 18.70 -25.53
CA ASP A 119 8.56 19.40 -25.34
C ASP A 119 9.70 18.42 -24.97
N TYR A 120 9.35 17.24 -24.44
CA TYR A 120 10.28 16.20 -23.99
C TYR A 120 10.00 14.84 -24.64
N PRO A 121 10.13 14.68 -25.97
CA PRO A 121 9.86 13.42 -26.68
C PRO A 121 10.98 12.37 -26.53
N TYR A 122 11.81 12.49 -25.49
CA TYR A 122 12.98 11.67 -25.22
C TYR A 122 13.14 11.44 -23.71
N ARG A 123 13.96 10.46 -23.33
CA ARG A 123 14.33 10.26 -21.91
C ARG A 123 15.37 11.30 -21.51
N THR A 124 15.02 12.14 -20.55
CA THR A 124 15.93 13.11 -19.94
C THR A 124 17.03 12.40 -19.16
N ALA A 125 18.17 13.07 -18.97
CA ALA A 125 19.35 12.47 -18.34
C ALA A 125 19.13 12.12 -16.86
N ASP A 126 18.27 12.87 -16.18
CA ASP A 126 17.92 12.69 -14.77
C ASP A 126 16.56 12.00 -14.57
N GLY A 127 15.85 11.67 -15.65
CA GLY A 127 14.53 11.03 -15.60
C GLY A 127 13.34 11.97 -15.36
N SER A 128 13.55 13.29 -15.31
CA SER A 128 12.49 14.29 -15.19
C SER A 128 11.58 14.39 -16.43
N TYR A 129 10.42 15.04 -16.28
CA TYR A 129 9.44 15.30 -17.34
C TYR A 129 8.83 14.05 -18.00
N ASN A 130 8.76 12.93 -17.27
CA ASN A 130 8.13 11.70 -17.77
C ASN A 130 6.62 11.68 -17.54
N ASP A 131 6.18 11.87 -16.30
CA ASP A 131 4.75 11.95 -15.95
C ASP A 131 4.22 13.36 -16.28
N PRO A 132 3.24 13.52 -17.20
CA PRO A 132 2.68 14.82 -17.59
C PRO A 132 2.10 15.65 -16.44
N PHE A 133 1.81 15.01 -15.30
CA PHE A 133 1.21 15.62 -14.12
C PHE A 133 2.21 15.79 -12.97
N ASN A 134 3.42 15.23 -13.10
CA ASN A 134 4.46 15.29 -12.09
C ASN A 134 5.86 15.25 -12.73
N GLU A 135 6.44 16.42 -12.93
CA GLU A 135 7.76 16.62 -13.53
C GLU A 135 8.86 15.76 -12.88
N GLY A 136 8.84 15.59 -11.56
CA GLY A 136 9.87 14.86 -10.81
C GLY A 136 9.58 13.36 -10.60
N ALA A 137 8.48 12.83 -11.14
CA ALA A 137 8.13 11.43 -10.94
C ALA A 137 9.15 10.50 -11.61
N GLY A 138 9.89 9.74 -10.80
CA GLY A 138 10.90 8.78 -11.27
C GLY A 138 12.22 9.43 -11.66
N SER A 139 12.43 10.72 -11.34
CA SER A 139 13.72 11.36 -11.55
C SER A 139 14.72 10.99 -10.45
N GLN A 140 16.00 11.24 -10.71
CA GLN A 140 17.05 11.16 -9.70
C GLN A 140 16.71 12.07 -8.52
N GLY A 141 16.94 11.58 -7.29
CA GLY A 141 16.65 12.35 -6.08
C GLY A 141 15.17 12.49 -5.76
N SER A 142 14.29 11.63 -6.30
CA SER A 142 12.84 11.53 -5.95
C SER A 142 12.53 10.37 -4.97
N PHE A 143 11.65 10.59 -3.97
CA PHE A 143 11.38 9.66 -2.86
C PHE A 143 11.11 8.20 -3.27
N PHE A 144 11.64 7.24 -2.50
CA PHE A 144 11.25 5.84 -2.63
C PHE A 144 9.81 5.63 -2.13
N GLY A 145 8.92 5.21 -3.03
CA GLY A 145 7.58 4.76 -2.65
C GLY A 145 7.60 3.49 -1.79
N ARG A 146 6.46 3.14 -1.19
CA ARG A 146 6.32 1.94 -0.36
C ARG A 146 5.20 1.03 -0.82
N ASN A 147 5.36 -0.26 -0.58
CA ASN A 147 4.28 -1.24 -0.77
C ASN A 147 3.59 -1.66 0.54
N ILE A 148 4.22 -1.37 1.68
CA ILE A 148 3.75 -1.71 3.02
C ILE A 148 4.01 -0.52 3.92
N MET A 149 3.12 -0.27 4.88
CA MET A 149 3.30 0.79 5.88
C MET A 149 4.61 0.56 6.66
N PRO A 150 5.40 1.63 6.91
CA PRO A 150 6.65 1.50 7.64
C PRO A 150 6.37 1.02 9.08
N VAL A 151 7.23 0.11 9.55
CA VAL A 151 7.25 -0.32 10.95
C VAL A 151 8.51 0.26 11.57
N HIS A 152 8.35 1.13 12.57
CA HIS A 152 9.49 1.68 13.29
C HIS A 152 10.25 0.57 14.03
N GLN A 153 11.55 0.45 13.74
CA GLN A 153 12.44 -0.58 14.32
C GLN A 153 13.73 0.02 14.90
N THR A 154 13.78 1.34 15.14
CA THR A 154 14.98 2.04 15.63
C THR A 154 15.50 1.47 16.96
N ASP A 155 14.61 0.94 17.82
CA ASP A 155 14.94 0.29 19.09
C ASP A 155 15.41 -1.18 18.95
N LYS A 156 15.30 -1.74 17.75
CA LYS A 156 15.53 -3.16 17.42
C LYS A 156 16.56 -3.37 16.31
N LEU A 157 17.25 -2.33 15.85
CA LEU A 157 18.27 -2.43 14.79
C LEU A 157 19.33 -3.52 15.09
N MET A 158 19.66 -3.73 16.37
CA MET A 158 20.63 -4.74 16.83
C MET A 158 19.99 -6.00 17.44
N LYS A 159 18.70 -6.26 17.19
CA LYS A 159 17.95 -7.36 17.83
C LYS A 159 17.21 -8.23 16.80
N PRO A 160 17.68 -9.46 16.52
CA PRO A 160 18.97 -10.03 16.93
C PRO A 160 20.17 -9.28 16.33
N ASP A 161 21.36 -9.52 16.86
CA ASP A 161 22.58 -8.90 16.37
C ASP A 161 22.81 -9.25 14.87
N PRO A 162 23.00 -8.27 13.98
CA PRO A 162 23.13 -8.50 12.54
C PRO A 162 24.31 -9.42 12.17
N MET A 163 25.42 -9.36 12.92
CA MET A 163 26.58 -10.20 12.67
C MET A 163 26.34 -11.65 13.13
N VAL A 164 25.51 -11.86 14.15
CA VAL A 164 25.03 -13.20 14.52
C VAL A 164 24.13 -13.76 13.41
N VAL A 165 23.22 -12.96 12.86
CA VAL A 165 22.37 -13.38 11.73
C VAL A 165 23.21 -13.72 10.50
N ALA A 166 24.13 -12.83 10.11
CA ALA A 166 25.00 -13.05 8.97
C ALA A 166 25.85 -14.32 9.14
N THR A 167 26.47 -14.49 10.30
CA THR A 167 27.34 -15.65 10.57
C THR A 167 26.55 -16.96 10.58
N LYS A 168 25.42 -17.02 11.30
CA LYS A 168 24.70 -18.27 11.52
C LYS A 168 23.77 -18.66 10.37
N LEU A 169 23.21 -17.70 9.63
CA LEU A 169 22.16 -17.96 8.64
C LEU A 169 22.55 -17.64 7.19
N LEU A 170 23.51 -16.73 6.95
CA LEU A 170 23.84 -16.26 5.59
C LEU A 170 25.20 -16.73 5.09
N THR A 171 26.14 -17.07 5.99
CA THR A 171 27.45 -17.58 5.60
C THR A 171 27.30 -18.80 4.71
N ARG A 172 27.87 -18.73 3.51
CA ARG A 172 27.89 -19.86 2.57
C ARG A 172 28.71 -20.99 3.17
N THR A 173 28.06 -22.10 3.53
CA THR A 173 28.72 -23.32 4.02
C THR A 173 29.00 -24.29 2.88
N GLN A 174 27.97 -24.60 2.11
CA GLN A 174 28.05 -25.39 0.88
C GLN A 174 27.49 -24.55 -0.27
N TYR A 175 28.18 -24.59 -1.40
CA TYR A 175 27.68 -23.93 -2.60
C TYR A 175 26.43 -24.65 -3.11
N LYS A 176 25.36 -23.88 -3.33
CA LYS A 176 24.13 -24.32 -3.98
C LYS A 176 23.96 -23.51 -5.25
N ASP A 177 23.89 -24.17 -6.39
CA ASP A 177 23.63 -23.53 -7.68
C ASP A 177 22.15 -23.64 -8.04
N THR A 178 21.83 -23.28 -9.30
CA THR A 178 20.48 -23.39 -9.87
C THR A 178 20.44 -24.39 -11.02
N ASP A 179 21.37 -25.35 -11.01
CA ASP A 179 21.61 -26.32 -12.07
C ASP A 179 21.71 -25.65 -13.47
N LYS A 180 20.74 -25.91 -14.34
CA LYS A 180 20.67 -25.39 -15.72
C LYS A 180 19.67 -24.24 -15.87
N GLN A 181 18.97 -23.86 -14.79
CA GLN A 181 17.88 -22.90 -14.86
C GLN A 181 18.38 -21.45 -14.96
N PHE A 182 19.47 -21.09 -14.26
CA PHE A 182 19.93 -19.71 -14.18
C PHE A 182 21.46 -19.59 -14.16
N ASN A 183 22.02 -19.03 -15.23
CA ASN A 183 23.48 -18.94 -15.41
C ASN A 183 24.06 -17.62 -14.87
N MET A 184 25.39 -17.50 -14.92
CA MET A 184 26.09 -16.29 -14.44
C MET A 184 25.79 -15.03 -15.25
N ILE A 185 25.45 -15.14 -16.53
CA ILE A 185 25.03 -13.99 -17.34
C ILE A 185 23.73 -13.42 -16.78
N ALA A 186 22.79 -14.28 -16.41
CA ALA A 186 21.54 -13.86 -15.80
C ALA A 186 21.75 -13.22 -14.42
N ALA A 187 22.72 -13.72 -13.63
CA ALA A 187 23.13 -13.09 -12.37
C ALA A 187 23.77 -11.70 -12.58
N SER A 188 24.64 -11.54 -13.58
CA SER A 188 25.21 -10.24 -13.94
C SER A 188 24.15 -9.28 -14.47
N TRP A 189 23.18 -9.78 -15.24
CA TRP A 189 22.09 -8.98 -15.79
C TRP A 189 21.23 -8.36 -14.68
N ILE A 190 20.85 -9.13 -13.65
CA ILE A 190 20.01 -8.56 -12.59
C ILE A 190 20.77 -7.50 -11.79
N GLN A 191 22.09 -7.63 -11.57
CA GLN A 191 22.88 -6.56 -10.97
C GLN A 191 22.97 -5.33 -11.87
N PHE A 192 23.13 -5.53 -13.19
CA PHE A 192 23.10 -4.44 -14.17
C PHE A 192 21.75 -3.70 -14.16
N MET A 193 20.63 -4.40 -13.99
CA MET A 193 19.31 -3.76 -13.81
C MET A 193 19.23 -2.96 -12.50
N ILE A 194 19.81 -3.45 -11.40
CA ILE A 194 19.84 -2.68 -10.13
C ILE A 194 20.61 -1.37 -10.31
N HIS A 195 21.70 -1.35 -11.08
CA HIS A 195 22.45 -0.13 -11.42
C HIS A 195 21.63 0.88 -12.27
N ASP A 196 20.60 0.41 -12.99
CA ASP A 196 19.66 1.28 -13.71
C ASP A 196 18.54 1.79 -12.78
N TRP A 197 18.12 0.98 -11.81
CA TRP A 197 16.89 1.26 -11.06
C TRP A 197 17.09 2.00 -9.74
N ILE A 198 17.96 1.51 -8.86
CA ILE A 198 17.90 1.90 -7.45
C ILE A 198 19.28 1.96 -6.78
N ASP A 199 19.51 3.06 -6.06
CA ASP A 199 20.54 3.20 -5.04
C ASP A 199 20.05 4.17 -3.96
N HIS A 200 20.47 3.96 -2.71
CA HIS A 200 20.06 4.83 -1.59
C HIS A 200 21.07 5.94 -1.38
N MET A 201 20.59 7.16 -1.11
CA MET A 201 21.47 8.25 -0.69
C MET A 201 21.98 8.02 0.73
N GLU A 202 23.27 8.26 0.92
CA GLU A 202 23.97 8.12 2.20
C GLU A 202 24.25 9.49 2.85
N ASN A 203 24.25 9.52 4.17
CA ASN A 203 24.68 10.67 4.96
C ASN A 203 26.19 10.58 5.21
N THR A 204 26.95 11.40 4.48
CA THR A 204 28.42 11.44 4.58
C THR A 204 28.94 11.89 5.94
N ASN A 205 28.09 12.56 6.74
CA ASN A 205 28.47 13.11 8.05
C ASN A 205 28.19 12.14 9.21
N GLN A 206 27.52 11.01 8.95
CA GLN A 206 27.10 10.07 9.98
C GLN A 206 27.55 8.66 9.63
N GLN A 207 28.49 8.14 10.44
CA GLN A 207 28.97 6.78 10.33
C GLN A 207 28.47 5.95 11.52
N VAL A 208 28.05 4.72 11.22
CA VAL A 208 27.65 3.72 12.19
C VAL A 208 28.69 2.60 12.17
N GLU A 209 29.07 2.11 13.35
CA GLU A 209 29.97 0.98 13.50
C GLU A 209 29.22 -0.25 14.00
N LEU A 210 29.43 -1.39 13.34
CA LEU A 210 28.96 -2.69 13.77
C LEU A 210 30.15 -3.51 14.26
N ILE A 211 30.02 -4.07 15.46
CA ILE A 211 31.08 -4.84 16.13
C ILE A 211 30.58 -6.25 16.34
N ALA A 212 31.40 -7.24 15.97
CA ALA A 212 31.05 -8.64 16.11
C ALA A 212 30.95 -9.02 17.59
N PRO A 213 29.81 -9.56 18.06
CA PRO A 213 29.74 -10.03 19.43
C PRO A 213 30.64 -11.25 19.62
N LYS A 214 31.18 -11.40 20.83
CA LYS A 214 32.17 -12.43 21.18
C LYS A 214 31.76 -13.86 20.78
N GLU A 215 30.46 -14.14 20.75
CA GLU A 215 29.91 -15.44 20.37
C GLU A 215 30.24 -15.84 18.92
N VAL A 216 30.29 -14.89 17.99
CA VAL A 216 30.54 -15.15 16.56
C VAL A 216 31.81 -14.50 16.03
N ALA A 217 32.47 -13.66 16.82
CA ALA A 217 33.65 -12.90 16.42
C ALA A 217 34.77 -13.75 15.80
N ASN A 218 34.98 -14.99 16.27
CA ASN A 218 36.00 -15.90 15.72
C ASN A 218 35.66 -16.46 14.32
N LYS A 219 34.41 -16.29 13.86
CA LYS A 219 33.92 -16.72 12.54
C LYS A 219 33.66 -15.54 11.59
N CYS A 220 33.72 -14.32 12.10
CA CYS A 220 33.55 -13.11 11.30
C CYS A 220 34.87 -12.76 10.58
N PRO A 221 34.87 -12.57 9.25
CA PRO A 221 36.05 -12.09 8.53
C PRO A 221 36.52 -10.71 9.00
N LEU A 222 35.58 -9.86 9.44
CA LEU A 222 35.84 -8.55 10.04
C LEU A 222 35.32 -8.53 11.47
N SER A 223 36.14 -8.10 12.43
CA SER A 223 35.73 -7.95 13.83
C SER A 223 34.86 -6.73 14.07
N SER A 224 35.02 -5.69 13.25
CA SER A 224 34.10 -4.57 13.14
C SER A 224 34.19 -3.95 11.75
N PHE A 225 33.17 -3.18 11.37
CA PHE A 225 33.18 -2.36 10.16
C PHE A 225 32.32 -1.11 10.34
N LYS A 226 32.64 -0.06 9.57
CA LYS A 226 31.92 1.21 9.56
C LYS A 226 31.21 1.40 8.22
N SER A 227 30.02 1.98 8.27
CA SER A 227 29.26 2.37 7.08
C SER A 227 28.56 3.70 7.32
N HIS A 228 28.18 4.38 6.24
CA HIS A 228 27.35 5.58 6.32
C HIS A 228 25.89 5.22 6.63
N GLU A 229 25.19 6.11 7.32
CA GLU A 229 23.76 5.99 7.54
C GLU A 229 22.98 6.40 6.28
N GLY A 230 21.90 5.69 5.94
CA GLY A 230 21.00 6.12 4.88
C GLY A 230 20.27 7.42 5.26
N VAL A 231 20.03 8.33 4.30
CA VAL A 231 19.33 9.59 4.58
C VAL A 231 17.88 9.32 5.02
N SER A 232 17.55 9.63 6.28
CA SER A 232 16.30 9.22 6.96
C SER A 232 15.00 9.72 6.34
N ASN A 233 15.01 10.86 5.62
CA ASN A 233 13.82 11.36 4.89
C ASN A 233 13.34 10.39 3.79
N TRP A 234 14.14 9.38 3.46
CA TRP A 234 13.85 8.34 2.49
C TRP A 234 13.36 7.05 3.11
N PHE A 235 13.42 6.98 4.45
CA PHE A 235 13.17 5.79 5.25
C PHE A 235 12.04 5.94 6.28
N LEU A 236 11.41 7.12 6.38
CA LEU A 236 10.27 7.38 7.28
C LEU A 236 9.00 7.68 6.49
#